data_AF-A0A1I7UHC7-F1
#
_entry.id   AF-A0A1I7UHC7-F1
#
_cell.length_a   1.000
_cell.length_b   1.000
_cell.length_c   1.000
_cell.angle_alpha   90.00
_cell.angle_beta   90.00
_cell.angle_gamma   90.00
#
_symmetry.space_group_name_H-M   'P 1'
#
loop_
_entity.id
_entity.type
_entity.pdbx_description
1 polymer ?
#
loop_
_entity_poly.entity_id
_entity_poly.type
_entity_poly.pdbx_seq_one_letter_code
_entity_poly.pdbx_strand_id
1 'polypeptide(L)'
;MSIQEFSAMRIQMIDEFVVKPMEILSRYVYEKASSEMGKELSKAKSEAFNEILKNRGELARVMAERDPSIEKAIELYREEVLRLCNNVMEVIKKMLTEIDGEIKERKTEQEAAIPDLWRMEKTYGQKAADARLCSIDKNITKSLERMTRKMFKKAPIDSAKLFSDMKIQTLNEILIKRAEATRAVDKGLEEGVYCNAVSWYSAETTVLLDKLMNVGTEMLAGFKEERRKDDRNLDEIIRQQMEPYKQKKRAEIERVDKILKEDPNADVEKELVDLQERLFKINKKAWKAVKGVVKQNDLVEKEAEKKVTVEEEAEKKEKVTVEKEEEKKEKVTVEEEAEKKEKVPSTDELKNMMTVMKEDLLQEFNKKLESAHEEHKKEIEEVQKDYCRLEAEKNEEMKRLTVVVESLNKKLEAMTMEMAEKQKKTEFELKGVKRELKEATEELEKMQEDSEDSSFDQLDDHYE
;
A
#
# COMPACT_ATOMS: atom_id res chain seq x y z
N MET A 1 0.30 20.03 14.35
CA MET A 1 1.16 19.25 13.43
C MET A 1 2.58 19.79 13.48
N SER A 2 3.57 18.95 13.78
CA SER A 2 4.98 19.34 13.76
C SER A 2 5.50 19.49 12.33
N ILE A 3 6.61 20.23 12.14
CA ILE A 3 7.29 20.34 10.83
C ILE A 3 7.65 18.95 10.28
N GLN A 4 8.04 18.02 11.15
CA GLN A 4 8.37 16.64 10.76
C GLN A 4 7.15 15.86 10.27
N GLU A 5 6.01 15.99 10.93
CA GLU A 5 4.73 15.38 10.51
C GLU A 5 4.26 15.96 9.18
N PHE A 6 4.36 17.29 9.00
CA PHE A 6 3.97 17.96 7.76
C PHE A 6 4.87 17.55 6.58
N SER A 7 6.19 17.48 6.78
CA SER A 7 7.14 17.00 5.77
C SER A 7 6.94 15.52 5.43
N ALA A 8 6.65 14.67 6.41
CA ALA A 8 6.34 13.26 6.19
C ALA A 8 5.05 13.07 5.35
N MET A 9 4.02 13.87 5.64
CA MET A 9 2.78 13.88 4.85
C MET A 9 3.03 14.30 3.39
N ARG A 10 3.88 15.32 3.16
CA ARG A 10 4.23 15.76 1.80
C ARG A 10 5.01 14.70 1.03
N ILE A 11 5.95 14.02 1.66
CA ILE A 11 6.68 12.89 1.05
C ILE A 11 5.70 11.79 0.65
N GLN A 12 4.76 11.43 1.52
CA GLN A 12 3.74 10.44 1.19
C GLN A 12 2.84 10.89 0.02
N MET A 13 2.46 12.16 -0.04
CA MET A 13 1.69 12.69 -1.16
C MET A 13 2.48 12.67 -2.47
N ILE A 14 3.78 12.96 -2.44
CA ILE A 14 4.66 12.86 -3.62
C ILE A 14 4.70 11.42 -4.11
N ASP A 15 4.93 10.46 -3.21
CA ASP A 15 4.95 9.03 -3.53
C ASP A 15 3.60 8.59 -4.14
N GLU A 16 2.48 8.92 -3.50
CA GLU A 16 1.15 8.51 -3.99
C GLU A 16 0.77 9.14 -5.32
N PHE A 17 1.07 10.42 -5.54
CA PHE A 17 0.66 11.15 -6.74
C PHE A 17 1.49 10.75 -7.96
N VAL A 18 2.77 10.45 -7.76
CA VAL A 18 3.69 10.13 -8.86
C VAL A 18 3.70 8.63 -9.19
N VAL A 19 3.59 7.75 -8.19
CA VAL A 19 3.66 6.28 -8.41
C VAL A 19 2.35 5.72 -8.96
N LYS A 20 1.19 6.31 -8.61
CA LYS A 20 -0.11 5.75 -8.96
C LYS A 20 -0.42 5.72 -10.46
N PRO A 21 -0.14 6.76 -11.28
CA PRO A 21 -0.28 6.68 -12.73
C PRO A 21 0.60 5.59 -13.36
N MET A 22 1.85 5.46 -12.87
CA MET A 22 2.79 4.44 -13.31
C MET A 22 2.25 3.03 -13.03
N GLU A 23 1.68 2.77 -11.85
CA GLU A 23 1.10 1.47 -11.50
C GLU A 23 -0.10 1.08 -12.37
N ILE A 24 -0.98 2.04 -12.68
CA ILE A 24 -2.16 1.77 -13.53
C ILE A 24 -1.71 1.31 -14.91
N LEU A 25 -0.76 2.01 -15.54
CA LEU A 25 -0.28 1.66 -16.87
C LEU A 25 0.60 0.40 -16.86
N SER A 26 1.40 0.22 -15.80
CA SER A 26 2.19 -1.00 -15.63
C SER A 26 1.31 -2.25 -15.64
N ARG A 27 0.16 -2.19 -14.97
CA ARG A 27 -0.80 -3.31 -14.95
C ARG A 27 -1.28 -3.66 -16.36
N TYR A 28 -1.60 -2.66 -17.17
CA TYR A 28 -2.01 -2.88 -18.56
C TYR A 28 -0.90 -3.54 -19.39
N VAL A 29 0.36 -3.09 -19.23
CA VAL A 29 1.50 -3.72 -19.91
C VAL A 29 1.68 -5.17 -19.44
N TYR A 30 1.61 -5.46 -18.14
CA TYR A 30 1.70 -6.85 -17.65
C TYR A 30 0.56 -7.75 -18.17
N GLU A 31 -0.63 -7.20 -18.41
CA GLU A 31 -1.77 -7.97 -18.93
C GLU A 31 -1.69 -8.24 -20.43
N LYS A 32 -1.02 -7.37 -21.21
CA LYS A 32 -1.10 -7.36 -22.68
C LYS A 32 0.22 -7.61 -23.39
N ALA A 33 1.35 -7.33 -22.75
CA ALA A 33 2.67 -7.45 -23.35
C ALA A 33 3.18 -8.89 -23.32
N SER A 34 4.24 -9.13 -24.10
CA SER A 34 4.99 -10.38 -24.03
C SER A 34 5.66 -10.54 -22.66
N SER A 35 6.03 -11.79 -22.29
CA SER A 35 6.75 -12.04 -21.04
C SER A 35 8.11 -11.32 -20.97
N GLU A 36 8.70 -11.03 -22.13
CA GLU A 36 9.98 -10.33 -22.26
C GLU A 36 9.83 -8.84 -21.88
N MET A 37 8.82 -8.17 -22.45
CA MET A 37 8.47 -6.79 -22.11
C MET A 37 8.08 -6.66 -20.62
N GLY A 38 7.36 -7.65 -20.08
CA GLY A 38 7.04 -7.69 -18.66
C GLY A 38 8.29 -7.74 -17.76
N LYS A 39 9.32 -8.51 -18.14
CA LYS A 39 10.60 -8.57 -17.42
C LYS A 39 11.35 -7.24 -17.51
N GLU A 40 11.39 -6.62 -18.69
CA GLU A 40 12.02 -5.32 -18.88
C GLU A 40 11.34 -4.22 -18.06
N LEU A 41 10.01 -4.17 -18.06
CA LEU A 41 9.25 -3.24 -17.23
C LEU A 41 9.50 -3.48 -15.74
N SER A 42 9.52 -4.75 -15.31
CA SER A 42 9.82 -5.10 -13.92
C SER A 42 11.22 -4.63 -13.52
N LYS A 43 12.21 -4.77 -14.40
CA LYS A 43 13.58 -4.31 -14.15
C LYS A 43 13.63 -2.79 -14.02
N ALA A 44 13.05 -2.06 -14.96
CA ALA A 44 13.00 -0.59 -14.94
C ALA A 44 12.29 -0.05 -13.68
N LYS A 45 11.18 -0.69 -13.27
CA LYS A 45 10.49 -0.35 -12.02
C LYS A 45 11.35 -0.59 -10.80
N SER A 46 11.97 -1.76 -10.69
CA SER A 46 12.84 -2.09 -9.55
C SER A 46 14.02 -1.13 -9.43
N GLU A 47 14.66 -0.77 -10.54
CA GLU A 47 15.75 0.22 -10.55
C GLU A 47 15.27 1.60 -10.08
N ALA A 48 14.13 2.08 -10.59
CA ALA A 48 13.56 3.35 -10.17
C ALA A 48 13.14 3.35 -8.69
N PHE A 49 12.47 2.30 -8.21
CA PHE A 49 12.04 2.21 -6.82
C PHE A 49 13.21 2.14 -5.85
N ASN A 50 14.28 1.41 -6.19
CA ASN A 50 15.47 1.34 -5.36
C ASN A 50 16.13 2.72 -5.20
N GLU A 51 16.21 3.50 -6.27
CA GLU A 51 16.78 4.85 -6.18
C GLU A 51 15.85 5.81 -5.41
N ILE A 52 14.52 5.71 -5.59
CA ILE A 52 13.55 6.48 -4.78
C ILE A 52 13.72 6.18 -3.28
N LEU A 53 13.86 4.90 -2.91
CA LEU A 53 14.05 4.49 -1.52
C LEU A 53 15.37 5.03 -0.94
N LYS A 54 16.45 4.98 -1.72
CA LYS A 54 17.75 5.54 -1.33
C LYS A 54 17.67 7.06 -1.12
N ASN A 55 17.06 7.78 -2.05
CA ASN A 55 16.85 9.23 -1.96
C ASN A 55 15.97 9.60 -0.76
N ARG A 56 14.96 8.78 -0.44
CA ARG A 56 14.12 8.94 0.75
C ARG A 56 14.91 8.74 2.04
N GLY A 57 15.83 7.77 2.06
CA GLY A 57 16.75 7.56 3.19
C GLY A 57 17.75 8.72 3.38
N GLU A 58 18.19 9.36 2.31
CA GLU A 58 19.00 10.58 2.36
C GLU A 58 18.19 11.78 2.88
N LEU A 59 16.96 11.97 2.38
CA LEU A 59 16.06 13.01 2.86
C LEU A 59 15.73 12.86 4.35
N ALA A 60 15.51 11.63 4.83
CA ALA A 60 15.27 11.35 6.24
C ALA A 60 16.46 11.76 7.13
N ARG A 61 17.71 11.59 6.65
CA ARG A 61 18.92 12.06 7.35
C ARG A 61 18.97 13.57 7.44
N VAL A 62 18.72 14.28 6.34
CA VAL A 62 18.66 15.76 6.31
C VAL A 62 17.57 16.30 7.25
N MET A 63 16.41 15.64 7.29
CA MET A 63 15.31 16.01 8.20
C MET A 63 15.64 15.78 9.68
N ALA A 64 16.49 14.80 10.00
CA ALA A 64 16.91 14.51 11.36
C ALA A 64 17.88 15.58 11.91
N GLU A 65 18.68 16.19 11.03
CA GLU A 65 19.68 17.22 11.38
C GLU A 65 19.07 18.61 11.68
N ARG A 66 17.75 18.79 11.49
CA ARG A 66 17.00 20.05 11.73
C ARG A 66 17.58 21.26 10.99
N ASP A 67 18.08 21.04 9.79
CA ASP A 67 18.64 22.08 8.93
C ASP A 67 17.51 22.97 8.34
N PRO A 68 17.62 24.32 8.35
CA PRO A 68 16.72 25.19 7.58
C PRO A 68 16.61 24.87 6.07
N SER A 69 17.49 24.02 5.53
CA SER A 69 17.45 23.50 4.14
C SER A 69 16.40 22.40 3.87
N ILE A 70 15.58 21.96 4.83
CA ILE A 70 14.62 20.85 4.63
C ILE A 70 13.67 21.06 3.44
N GLU A 71 13.17 22.28 3.25
CA GLU A 71 12.23 22.57 2.16
C GLU A 71 12.89 22.38 0.77
N LYS A 72 14.14 22.81 0.64
CA LYS A 72 14.93 22.61 -0.58
C LYS A 72 15.23 21.13 -0.84
N ALA A 73 15.48 20.36 0.21
CA ALA A 73 15.70 18.92 0.10
C ALA A 73 14.42 18.17 -0.32
N ILE A 74 13.25 18.57 0.18
CA ILE A 74 11.96 18.02 -0.24
C ILE A 74 11.69 18.31 -1.72
N GLU A 75 11.99 19.52 -2.19
CA GLU A 75 11.76 19.86 -3.61
C GLU A 75 12.72 19.10 -4.54
N LEU A 76 14.00 18.97 -4.17
CA LEU A 76 14.96 18.16 -4.92
C LEU A 76 14.56 16.68 -4.96
N TYR A 77 14.06 16.15 -3.84
CA TYR A 77 13.51 14.79 -3.79
C TYR A 77 12.31 14.64 -4.73
N ARG A 78 11.39 15.60 -4.74
CA ARG A 78 10.22 15.61 -5.63
C ARG A 78 10.64 15.60 -7.11
N GLU A 79 11.58 16.46 -7.49
CA GLU A 79 12.09 16.53 -8.87
C GLU A 79 12.73 15.21 -9.31
N GLU A 80 13.49 14.58 -8.42
CA GLU A 80 14.17 13.32 -8.70
C GLU A 80 13.20 12.13 -8.80
N VAL A 81 12.19 12.07 -7.91
CA VAL A 81 11.10 11.07 -8.00
C VAL A 81 10.35 11.23 -9.32
N LEU A 82 10.03 12.47 -9.72
CA LEU A 82 9.39 12.75 -11.01
C LEU A 82 10.27 12.29 -12.18
N ARG A 83 11.57 12.56 -12.16
CA ARG A 83 12.52 12.12 -13.19
C ARG A 83 12.54 10.60 -13.31
N LEU A 84 12.66 9.88 -12.20
CA LEU A 84 12.71 8.42 -12.16
C LEU A 84 11.40 7.80 -12.66
N CYS A 85 10.25 8.30 -12.20
CA CYS A 85 8.96 7.80 -12.67
C CYS A 85 8.71 8.13 -14.14
N ASN A 86 9.15 9.30 -14.64
CA ASN A 86 9.07 9.63 -16.06
C ASN A 86 9.89 8.66 -16.92
N ASN A 87 11.08 8.24 -16.47
CA ASN A 87 11.87 7.24 -17.19
C ASN A 87 11.11 5.92 -17.33
N VAL A 88 10.47 5.44 -16.26
CA VAL A 88 9.64 4.23 -16.31
C VAL A 88 8.43 4.45 -17.23
N MET A 89 7.79 5.61 -17.17
CA MET A 89 6.67 5.96 -18.04
C MET A 89 7.06 5.99 -19.52
N GLU A 90 8.27 6.41 -19.88
CA GLU A 90 8.77 6.33 -21.26
C GLU A 90 8.97 4.89 -21.73
N VAL A 91 9.45 3.99 -20.85
CA VAL A 91 9.52 2.54 -21.14
C VAL A 91 8.12 1.99 -21.37
N ILE A 92 7.17 2.32 -20.48
CA ILE A 92 5.76 1.95 -20.62
C ILE A 92 5.19 2.45 -21.95
N LYS A 93 5.43 3.72 -22.34
CA LYS A 93 4.94 4.27 -23.61
C LYS A 93 5.47 3.50 -24.82
N LYS A 94 6.76 3.15 -24.84
CA LYS A 94 7.36 2.34 -25.92
C LYS A 94 6.70 0.97 -26.00
N MET A 95 6.53 0.30 -24.86
CA MET A 95 5.85 -0.99 -24.80
C MET A 95 4.39 -0.88 -25.25
N LEU A 96 3.67 0.19 -24.88
CA LEU A 96 2.31 0.43 -25.35
C LEU A 96 2.25 0.60 -26.87
N THR A 97 3.20 1.32 -27.47
CA THR A 97 3.26 1.46 -28.93
C THR A 97 3.56 0.14 -29.64
N GLU A 98 4.40 -0.71 -29.06
CA GLU A 98 4.68 -2.05 -29.59
C GLU A 98 3.48 -2.99 -29.43
N ILE A 99 2.80 -2.98 -28.28
CA ILE A 99 1.56 -3.71 -28.05
C ILE A 99 0.48 -3.28 -29.06
N ASP A 100 0.29 -1.98 -29.25
CA ASP A 100 -0.67 -1.45 -30.22
C ASP A 100 -0.28 -1.79 -31.67
N GLY A 101 1.02 -1.85 -31.96
CA GLY A 101 1.59 -2.30 -33.23
C GLY A 101 1.31 -3.78 -33.50
N GLU A 102 1.67 -4.66 -32.56
CA GLU A 102 1.41 -6.10 -32.62
C GLU A 102 -0.09 -6.40 -32.72
N ILE A 103 -0.94 -5.64 -32.01
CA ILE A 103 -2.40 -5.76 -32.11
C ILE A 103 -2.89 -5.37 -33.51
N LYS A 104 -2.29 -4.35 -34.14
CA LYS A 104 -2.62 -3.96 -35.51
C LYS A 104 -2.11 -4.95 -36.54
N GLU A 105 -0.88 -5.45 -36.41
CA GLU A 105 -0.31 -6.46 -37.31
C GLU A 105 -1.08 -7.77 -37.23
N ARG A 106 -1.38 -8.26 -36.02
CA ARG A 106 -2.24 -9.44 -35.83
C ARG A 106 -3.65 -9.23 -36.36
N LYS A 107 -4.18 -8.00 -36.29
CA LYS A 107 -5.47 -7.67 -36.93
C LYS A 107 -5.36 -7.77 -38.45
N THR A 108 -4.34 -7.20 -39.08
CA THR A 108 -4.17 -7.30 -40.54
C THR A 108 -3.89 -8.74 -41.02
N GLU A 109 -3.12 -9.53 -40.26
CA GLU A 109 -2.87 -10.95 -40.59
C GLU A 109 -4.10 -11.84 -40.36
N GLN A 110 -4.90 -11.58 -39.31
CA GLN A 110 -6.16 -12.30 -39.08
C GLN A 110 -7.29 -11.85 -40.02
N GLU A 111 -7.35 -10.57 -40.42
CA GLU A 111 -8.28 -10.05 -41.44
C GLU A 111 -8.00 -10.68 -42.82
N ALA A 112 -6.74 -11.00 -43.12
CA ALA A 112 -6.36 -11.73 -44.34
C ALA A 112 -6.68 -13.23 -44.27
N ALA A 113 -6.76 -13.82 -43.07
CA ALA A 113 -6.99 -15.26 -42.90
C ALA A 113 -8.48 -15.63 -42.84
N ILE A 114 -9.35 -14.84 -42.18
CA ILE A 114 -10.81 -15.07 -42.11
C ILE A 114 -11.55 -13.71 -41.93
N PRO A 115 -12.12 -13.13 -43.00
CA PRO A 115 -12.69 -11.78 -43.00
C PRO A 115 -13.88 -11.51 -42.06
N ASP A 116 -14.57 -12.53 -41.54
CA ASP A 116 -15.88 -12.36 -40.88
C ASP A 116 -15.86 -12.40 -39.34
N LEU A 117 -14.72 -12.56 -38.67
CA LEU A 117 -14.74 -12.90 -37.23
C LEU A 117 -14.76 -11.73 -36.23
N TRP A 118 -14.53 -10.46 -36.63
CA TRP A 118 -14.37 -9.37 -35.63
C TRP A 118 -15.13 -8.07 -35.91
N ARG A 119 -16.46 -8.18 -36.01
CA ARG A 119 -17.39 -7.34 -35.23
C ARG A 119 -18.66 -8.12 -34.92
N MET A 120 -18.55 -9.32 -34.34
CA MET A 120 -19.69 -9.80 -33.58
C MET A 120 -19.73 -8.99 -32.29
N GLU A 121 -20.66 -8.04 -32.22
CA GLU A 121 -21.09 -7.48 -30.94
C GLU A 121 -21.20 -8.64 -29.96
N LYS A 122 -20.52 -8.54 -28.81
CA LYS A 122 -20.64 -9.57 -27.76
C LYS A 122 -22.09 -9.92 -27.60
N THR A 123 -22.42 -11.20 -27.74
CA THR A 123 -23.79 -11.66 -27.59
C THR A 123 -24.28 -11.26 -26.20
N TYR A 124 -25.59 -11.12 -26.05
CA TYR A 124 -26.17 -10.84 -24.74
C TYR A 124 -25.71 -11.87 -23.68
N GLY A 125 -25.53 -13.14 -24.09
CA GLY A 125 -24.96 -14.21 -23.27
C GLY A 125 -23.54 -13.92 -22.80
N GLN A 126 -22.64 -13.49 -23.69
CA GLN A 126 -21.26 -13.13 -23.35
C GLN A 126 -21.21 -11.95 -22.37
N LYS A 127 -21.99 -10.89 -22.65
CA LYS A 127 -22.07 -9.71 -21.77
C LYS A 127 -22.59 -10.08 -20.37
N ALA A 128 -23.60 -10.95 -20.30
CA ALA A 128 -24.15 -11.41 -19.03
C ALA A 128 -23.16 -12.29 -18.24
N ALA A 129 -22.41 -13.15 -18.92
CA ALA A 129 -21.38 -13.97 -18.30
C ALA A 129 -20.22 -13.11 -17.76
N ASP A 130 -19.73 -12.15 -18.54
CA ASP A 130 -18.70 -11.21 -18.11
C ASP A 130 -19.11 -10.42 -16.87
N ALA A 131 -20.36 -9.93 -16.84
CA ALA A 131 -20.89 -9.22 -15.67
C ALA A 131 -20.88 -10.10 -14.41
N ARG A 132 -21.21 -11.39 -14.55
CA ARG A 132 -21.17 -12.36 -13.44
C ARG A 132 -19.74 -12.64 -12.98
N LEU A 133 -18.81 -12.90 -13.91
CA LEU A 133 -17.39 -13.08 -13.59
C LEU A 133 -16.85 -11.85 -12.84
N CYS A 134 -17.09 -10.64 -13.36
CA CYS A 134 -16.71 -9.39 -12.67
C CYS A 134 -17.32 -9.26 -11.26
N SER A 135 -18.55 -9.71 -11.05
CA SER A 135 -19.16 -9.71 -9.72
C SER A 135 -18.45 -10.67 -8.76
N ILE A 136 -18.02 -11.84 -9.23
CA ILE A 136 -17.26 -12.81 -8.44
C ILE A 136 -15.90 -12.21 -8.05
N ASP A 137 -15.15 -11.66 -9.00
CA ASP A 137 -13.85 -11.02 -8.74
C ASP A 137 -13.93 -9.89 -7.72
N LYS A 138 -15.00 -9.08 -7.79
CA LYS A 138 -15.23 -7.99 -6.84
C LYS A 138 -15.41 -8.52 -5.42
N ASN A 139 -16.09 -9.66 -5.25
CA ASN A 139 -16.28 -10.28 -3.95
C ASN A 139 -14.98 -10.89 -3.42
N ILE A 140 -14.22 -11.57 -4.27
CA ILE A 140 -12.88 -12.10 -3.95
C ILE A 140 -11.96 -10.98 -3.48
N THR A 141 -11.87 -9.91 -4.26
CA THR A 141 -11.01 -8.75 -3.96
C THR A 141 -11.34 -8.14 -2.59
N LYS A 142 -12.63 -7.90 -2.31
CA LYS A 142 -13.07 -7.37 -1.00
C LYS A 142 -12.68 -8.28 0.16
N SER A 143 -12.81 -9.59 -0.02
CA SER A 143 -12.45 -10.58 0.99
C SER A 143 -10.95 -10.57 1.25
N LEU A 144 -10.13 -10.62 0.20
CA LEU A 144 -8.67 -10.56 0.30
C LEU A 144 -8.19 -9.28 0.98
N GLU A 145 -8.73 -8.12 0.58
CA GLU A 145 -8.39 -6.83 1.21
C GLU A 145 -8.69 -6.81 2.70
N ARG A 146 -9.84 -7.36 3.11
CA ARG A 146 -10.23 -7.43 4.52
C ARG A 146 -9.23 -8.27 5.32
N MET A 147 -8.79 -9.41 4.79
CA MET A 147 -7.80 -10.25 5.47
C MET A 147 -6.41 -9.62 5.46
N THR A 148 -5.98 -9.06 4.33
CA THR A 148 -4.72 -8.30 4.21
C THR A 148 -4.67 -7.22 5.29
N ARG A 149 -5.70 -6.36 5.41
CA ARG A 149 -5.72 -5.32 6.45
C ARG A 149 -5.65 -5.89 7.87
N LYS A 150 -6.22 -7.07 8.13
CA LYS A 150 -6.12 -7.72 9.45
C LYS A 150 -4.71 -8.25 9.71
N MET A 151 -4.09 -8.88 8.71
CA MET A 151 -2.72 -9.39 8.78
C MET A 151 -1.73 -8.26 9.03
N PHE A 152 -1.72 -7.22 8.20
CA PHE A 152 -0.77 -6.11 8.32
C PHE A 152 -0.94 -5.28 9.60
N LYS A 153 -2.11 -5.34 10.27
CA LYS A 153 -2.32 -4.66 11.55
C LYS A 153 -1.88 -5.46 12.78
N LYS A 154 -1.76 -6.78 12.66
CA LYS A 154 -1.65 -7.67 13.84
C LYS A 154 -0.52 -8.69 13.77
N ALA A 155 -0.12 -9.09 12.56
CA ALA A 155 0.95 -10.04 12.35
C ALA A 155 2.32 -9.32 12.36
N PRO A 156 3.38 -10.01 12.80
CA PRO A 156 4.76 -9.58 12.57
C PRO A 156 5.05 -9.42 11.07
N ILE A 157 6.07 -8.61 10.75
CA ILE A 157 6.42 -8.23 9.38
C ILE A 157 6.67 -9.46 8.49
N ASP A 158 7.42 -10.46 8.97
CA ASP A 158 7.77 -11.65 8.18
C ASP A 158 6.55 -12.49 7.83
N SER A 159 5.60 -12.60 8.77
CA SER A 159 4.36 -13.33 8.54
C SER A 159 3.40 -12.57 7.63
N ALA A 160 3.37 -11.24 7.73
CA ALA A 160 2.64 -10.39 6.79
C ALA A 160 3.22 -10.50 5.37
N LYS A 161 4.55 -10.58 5.24
CA LYS A 161 5.26 -10.80 3.96
C LYS A 161 4.92 -12.16 3.37
N LEU A 162 5.05 -13.24 4.15
CA LEU A 162 4.67 -14.59 3.72
C LEU A 162 3.21 -14.67 3.26
N PHE A 163 2.29 -14.07 4.02
CA PHE A 163 0.88 -14.01 3.62
C PHE A 163 0.68 -13.21 2.32
N SER A 164 1.44 -12.14 2.11
CA SER A 164 1.41 -11.36 0.87
C SER A 164 1.86 -12.19 -0.33
N ASP A 165 2.92 -12.99 -0.19
CA ASP A 165 3.41 -13.86 -1.26
C ASP A 165 2.37 -14.94 -1.61
N MET A 166 1.77 -15.58 -0.60
CA MET A 166 0.68 -16.54 -0.79
C MET A 166 -0.55 -15.90 -1.47
N LYS A 167 -0.87 -14.65 -1.11
CA LYS A 167 -1.94 -13.89 -1.76
C LYS A 167 -1.65 -13.65 -3.24
N ILE A 168 -0.43 -13.27 -3.60
CA ILE A 168 -0.04 -13.05 -5.01
C ILE A 168 -0.18 -14.35 -5.79
N GLN A 169 0.31 -15.46 -5.24
CA GLN A 169 0.16 -16.77 -5.87
C GLN A 169 -1.31 -17.15 -6.08
N THR A 170 -2.14 -16.98 -5.05
CA THR A 170 -3.58 -17.28 -5.11
C THR A 170 -4.29 -16.42 -6.17
N LEU A 171 -3.94 -15.12 -6.26
CA LEU A 171 -4.49 -14.23 -7.27
C LEU A 171 -4.12 -14.67 -8.69
N ASN A 172 -2.87 -15.08 -8.91
CA ASN A 172 -2.43 -15.58 -10.22
C ASN A 172 -3.21 -16.83 -10.64
N GLU A 173 -3.45 -17.76 -9.72
CA GLU A 173 -4.29 -18.94 -9.98
C GLU A 173 -5.73 -18.52 -10.34
N ILE A 174 -6.33 -17.58 -9.60
CA ILE A 174 -7.67 -17.05 -9.89
C ILE A 174 -7.74 -16.40 -11.28
N LEU A 175 -6.71 -15.66 -11.70
CA LEU A 175 -6.66 -15.04 -13.04
C LEU A 175 -6.59 -16.09 -14.16
N ILE A 176 -5.80 -17.15 -13.97
CA ILE A 176 -5.75 -18.28 -14.92
C ILE A 176 -7.13 -18.93 -15.03
N LYS A 177 -7.79 -19.20 -13.90
CA LYS A 177 -9.15 -19.78 -13.88
C LYS A 177 -10.18 -18.87 -14.53
N ARG A 178 -10.04 -17.55 -14.38
CA ARG A 178 -10.93 -16.58 -15.05
C ARG A 178 -10.78 -16.67 -16.57
N ALA A 179 -9.55 -16.72 -17.07
CA ALA A 179 -9.29 -16.85 -18.50
C ALA A 179 -9.81 -18.18 -19.08
N GLU A 180 -9.70 -19.28 -18.32
CA GLU A 180 -10.31 -20.57 -18.68
C GLU A 180 -11.84 -20.48 -18.76
N ALA A 181 -12.47 -19.84 -17.77
CA ALA A 181 -13.92 -19.68 -17.73
C ALA A 181 -14.43 -18.81 -18.88
N THR A 182 -13.75 -17.70 -19.20
CA THR A 182 -14.11 -16.86 -20.36
C THR A 182 -14.02 -17.64 -21.67
N ARG A 183 -12.91 -18.36 -21.92
CA ARG A 183 -12.77 -19.19 -23.13
C ARG A 183 -13.86 -20.26 -23.24
N ALA A 184 -14.21 -20.90 -22.12
CA ALA A 184 -15.26 -21.91 -22.11
C ALA A 184 -16.66 -21.31 -22.35
N VAL A 185 -16.93 -20.11 -21.85
CA VAL A 185 -18.18 -19.37 -22.13
C VAL A 185 -18.27 -19.03 -23.62
N ASP A 186 -17.21 -18.45 -24.18
CA ASP A 186 -17.17 -18.05 -25.58
C ASP A 186 -17.40 -19.25 -26.50
N LYS A 187 -16.65 -20.33 -26.29
CA LYS A 187 -16.81 -21.59 -27.03
C LYS A 187 -18.22 -22.17 -26.89
N GLY A 188 -18.77 -22.22 -25.67
CA GLY A 188 -20.12 -22.74 -25.46
C GLY A 188 -21.19 -21.92 -26.18
N LEU A 189 -21.06 -20.60 -26.21
CA LEU A 189 -22.00 -19.72 -26.91
C LEU A 189 -21.86 -19.81 -28.43
N GLU A 190 -20.66 -19.98 -28.96
CA GLU A 190 -20.42 -20.26 -30.38
C GLU A 190 -21.05 -21.60 -30.82
N GLU A 191 -20.97 -22.63 -29.98
CA GLU A 191 -21.54 -23.95 -30.23
C GLU A 191 -23.06 -24.02 -29.92
N GLY A 192 -23.65 -22.95 -29.39
CA GLY A 192 -25.06 -22.93 -28.95
C GLY A 192 -25.35 -23.82 -27.73
N VAL A 193 -24.31 -24.20 -26.98
CA VAL A 193 -24.40 -25.07 -25.80
C VAL A 193 -24.35 -24.23 -24.53
N TYR A 194 -25.28 -24.49 -23.61
CA TYR A 194 -25.24 -23.87 -22.29
C TYR A 194 -23.98 -24.31 -21.52
N CYS A 195 -23.11 -23.34 -21.22
CA CYS A 195 -21.84 -23.56 -20.56
C CYS A 195 -21.92 -23.15 -19.07
N ASN A 196 -21.62 -24.07 -18.16
CA ASN A 196 -21.64 -23.81 -16.71
C ASN A 196 -20.29 -23.26 -16.17
N ALA A 197 -19.43 -22.73 -17.03
CA ALA A 197 -18.08 -22.31 -16.66
C ALA A 197 -18.04 -21.18 -15.62
N VAL A 198 -19.04 -20.29 -15.60
CA VAL A 198 -19.13 -19.24 -14.57
C VAL A 198 -19.35 -19.83 -13.18
N SER A 199 -20.19 -20.86 -13.06
CA SER A 199 -20.44 -21.54 -11.78
C SER A 199 -19.22 -22.33 -11.32
N TRP A 200 -18.55 -23.00 -12.27
CA TRP A 200 -17.29 -23.70 -12.00
C TRP A 200 -16.20 -22.74 -11.53
N TYR A 201 -16.03 -21.59 -12.21
CA TYR A 201 -15.13 -20.52 -11.79
C TYR A 201 -15.45 -20.04 -10.36
N SER A 202 -16.72 -19.79 -10.07
CA SER A 202 -17.15 -19.39 -8.73
C SER A 202 -16.79 -20.43 -7.66
N ALA A 203 -16.95 -21.71 -7.95
CA ALA A 203 -16.64 -22.78 -7.01
C ALA A 203 -15.14 -22.90 -6.76
N GLU A 204 -14.32 -22.94 -7.82
CA GLU A 204 -12.86 -23.08 -7.68
C GLU A 204 -12.23 -21.87 -6.99
N THR A 205 -12.65 -20.66 -7.35
CA THR A 205 -12.14 -19.44 -6.70
C THR A 205 -12.53 -19.34 -5.23
N THR A 206 -13.69 -19.86 -4.85
CA THR A 206 -14.10 -19.95 -3.44
C THR A 206 -13.16 -20.88 -2.67
N VAL A 207 -12.83 -22.06 -3.21
CA VAL A 207 -11.89 -23.00 -2.58
C VAL A 207 -10.50 -22.40 -2.41
N LEU A 208 -9.99 -21.73 -3.44
CA LEU A 208 -8.69 -21.04 -3.38
C LEU A 208 -8.67 -19.95 -2.32
N LEU A 209 -9.73 -19.13 -2.29
CA LEU A 209 -9.87 -18.05 -1.31
C LEU A 209 -9.97 -18.61 0.11
N ASP A 210 -10.80 -19.63 0.34
CA ASP A 210 -10.98 -20.23 1.66
C ASP A 210 -9.68 -20.82 2.19
N LYS A 211 -8.88 -21.48 1.34
CA LYS A 211 -7.55 -21.98 1.70
C LYS A 211 -6.65 -20.86 2.21
N LEU A 212 -6.55 -19.74 1.48
CA LEU A 212 -5.75 -18.59 1.91
C LEU A 212 -6.30 -17.93 3.18
N MET A 213 -7.63 -17.85 3.31
CA MET A 213 -8.29 -17.26 4.48
C MET A 213 -8.07 -18.08 5.74
N ASN A 214 -8.07 -19.42 5.62
CA ASN A 214 -7.77 -20.32 6.73
C ASN A 214 -6.33 -20.13 7.21
N VAL A 215 -5.36 -20.10 6.28
CA VAL A 215 -3.95 -19.83 6.61
C VAL A 215 -3.79 -18.48 7.30
N GLY A 216 -4.41 -17.41 6.77
CA GLY A 216 -4.37 -16.09 7.41
C GLY A 216 -4.99 -16.08 8.81
N THR A 217 -6.04 -16.87 9.02
CA THR A 217 -6.69 -16.99 10.34
C THR A 217 -5.84 -17.76 11.33
N GLU A 218 -5.20 -18.85 10.90
CA GLU A 218 -4.28 -19.66 11.71
C GLU A 218 -3.04 -18.85 12.12
N MET A 219 -2.44 -18.11 11.18
CA MET A 219 -1.35 -17.18 11.47
C MET A 219 -1.75 -16.18 12.55
N LEU A 220 -2.91 -15.52 12.41
CA LEU A 220 -3.42 -14.57 13.40
C LEU A 220 -3.74 -15.21 14.77
N ALA A 221 -4.14 -16.49 14.80
CA ALA A 221 -4.37 -17.21 16.04
C ALA A 221 -3.05 -17.47 16.78
N GLY A 222 -2.00 -17.89 16.05
CA GLY A 222 -0.66 -18.11 16.58
C GLY A 222 -0.12 -16.86 17.30
N PHE A 223 -0.20 -15.68 16.67
CA PHE A 223 0.30 -14.44 17.30
C PHE A 223 -0.45 -14.03 18.56
N LYS A 224 -1.75 -14.30 18.64
CA LYS A 224 -2.52 -14.01 19.86
C LYS A 224 -2.09 -14.89 21.01
N GLU A 225 -1.68 -16.12 20.73
CA GLU A 225 -1.25 -17.05 21.76
C GLU A 225 0.18 -16.76 22.24
N GLU A 226 1.05 -16.36 21.32
CA GLU A 226 2.44 -15.97 21.61
C GLU A 226 2.49 -14.69 22.46
N ARG A 227 1.78 -13.62 22.09
CA ARG A 227 1.67 -12.41 22.92
C ARG A 227 1.14 -12.70 24.33
N ARG A 228 0.18 -13.61 24.46
CA ARG A 228 -0.34 -14.03 25.78
C ARG A 228 0.68 -14.80 26.62
N LYS A 229 1.69 -15.42 26.01
CA LYS A 229 2.78 -16.08 26.75
C LYS A 229 3.80 -15.04 27.20
N ASP A 230 4.11 -14.07 26.34
CA ASP A 230 5.05 -12.99 26.66
C ASP A 230 4.52 -12.07 27.76
N ASP A 231 3.24 -11.71 27.72
CA ASP A 231 2.57 -10.95 28.79
C ASP A 231 2.63 -11.69 30.14
N ARG A 232 2.39 -13.01 30.12
CA ARG A 232 2.47 -13.86 31.33
C ARG A 232 3.90 -13.97 31.87
N ASN A 233 4.89 -14.01 30.99
CA ASN A 233 6.30 -14.01 31.37
C ASN A 233 6.71 -12.66 31.96
N LEU A 234 6.26 -11.54 31.39
CA LEU A 234 6.51 -10.21 31.92
C LEU A 234 5.88 -10.03 33.31
N ASP A 235 4.64 -10.49 33.51
CA ASP A 235 3.97 -10.47 34.81
C ASP A 235 4.73 -11.32 35.86
N GLU A 236 5.27 -12.48 35.47
CA GLU A 236 6.13 -13.30 36.33
C GLU A 236 7.42 -12.57 36.71
N ILE A 237 8.10 -11.94 35.74
CA ILE A 237 9.33 -11.17 35.98
C ILE A 237 9.05 -9.98 36.90
N ILE A 238 7.98 -9.23 36.66
CA ILE A 238 7.55 -8.11 37.52
C ILE A 238 7.26 -8.63 38.92
N ARG A 239 6.56 -9.78 39.05
CA ARG A 239 6.26 -10.39 40.34
C ARG A 239 7.53 -10.77 41.10
N GLN A 240 8.49 -11.42 40.44
CA GLN A 240 9.77 -11.81 41.02
C GLN A 240 10.59 -10.59 41.46
N GLN A 241 10.62 -9.52 40.66
CA GLN A 241 11.31 -8.27 41.00
C GLN A 241 10.64 -7.52 42.15
N MET A 242 9.33 -7.65 42.32
CA MET A 242 8.58 -7.03 43.42
C MET A 242 8.67 -7.80 44.74
N GLU A 243 8.99 -9.10 44.71
CA GLU A 243 8.96 -9.98 45.88
C GLU A 243 9.94 -9.55 47.01
N PRO A 244 11.20 -9.16 46.73
CA PRO A 244 12.12 -8.66 47.76
C PRO A 244 11.57 -7.40 48.47
N TYR A 245 10.87 -6.53 47.74
CA TYR A 245 10.27 -5.32 48.31
C TYR A 245 9.05 -5.65 49.17
N LYS A 246 8.25 -6.65 48.80
CA LYS A 246 7.16 -7.15 49.65
C LYS A 246 7.69 -7.76 50.94
N GLN A 247 8.76 -8.56 50.87
CA GLN A 247 9.40 -9.14 52.05
C GLN A 247 9.96 -8.06 52.97
N LYS A 248 10.66 -7.06 52.41
CA LYS A 248 11.18 -5.92 53.17
C LYS A 248 10.07 -5.09 53.82
N LYS A 249 8.95 -4.89 53.12
CA LYS A 249 7.76 -4.23 53.66
C LYS A 249 7.16 -5.00 54.84
N ARG A 250 7.06 -6.34 54.74
CA ARG A 250 6.57 -7.19 55.84
C ARG A 250 7.49 -7.11 57.06
N ALA A 251 8.80 -7.18 56.85
CA ALA A 251 9.78 -7.09 57.93
C ALA A 251 9.73 -5.75 58.68
N GLU A 252 9.47 -4.64 57.97
CA GLU A 252 9.37 -3.31 58.61
C GLU A 252 8.10 -3.17 59.46
N ILE A 253 6.98 -3.73 58.97
CA ILE A 253 5.73 -3.78 59.72
C ILE A 253 5.91 -4.64 60.98
N GLU A 254 6.52 -5.82 60.85
CA GLU A 254 6.76 -6.73 61.96
C GLU A 254 7.73 -6.14 63.01
N ARG A 255 8.72 -5.34 62.58
CA ARG A 255 9.61 -4.61 63.48
C ARG A 255 8.83 -3.61 64.33
N VAL A 256 7.94 -2.82 63.74
CA VAL A 256 7.14 -1.83 64.47
C VAL A 256 6.13 -2.51 65.39
N ASP A 257 5.48 -3.58 64.93
CA ASP A 257 4.60 -4.40 65.76
C ASP A 257 5.34 -4.95 66.99
N LYS A 258 6.61 -5.31 66.85
CA LYS A 258 7.43 -5.79 67.96
C LYS A 258 7.77 -4.68 68.96
N ILE A 259 8.14 -3.49 68.48
CA ILE A 259 8.39 -2.32 69.33
C ILE A 259 7.14 -1.96 70.14
N LEU A 260 5.97 -1.92 69.50
CA LEU A 260 4.71 -1.59 70.15
C LEU A 260 4.24 -2.66 71.16
N LYS A 261 4.67 -3.92 71.00
CA LYS A 261 4.41 -5.00 71.96
C LYS A 261 5.35 -4.97 73.16
N GLU A 262 6.62 -4.61 72.94
CA GLU A 262 7.65 -4.60 73.98
C GLU A 262 7.60 -3.33 74.85
N ASP A 263 7.20 -2.20 74.28
CA ASP A 263 6.98 -0.94 75.00
C ASP A 263 5.62 -0.31 74.63
N PRO A 264 4.56 -0.61 75.42
CA PRO A 264 3.23 -0.05 75.19
C PRO A 264 3.15 1.47 75.37
N ASN A 265 4.16 2.09 75.98
CA ASN A 265 4.24 3.54 76.18
C ASN A 265 5.15 4.22 75.15
N ALA A 266 5.69 3.46 74.19
CA ALA A 266 6.42 4.04 73.06
C ALA A 266 5.55 5.07 72.35
N ASP A 267 6.16 6.13 71.83
CA ASP A 267 5.49 7.15 71.05
C ASP A 267 5.01 6.56 69.72
N VAL A 268 3.79 6.01 69.76
CA VAL A 268 3.15 5.28 68.66
C VAL A 268 3.05 6.15 67.42
N GLU A 269 2.83 7.45 67.59
CA GLU A 269 2.70 8.40 66.49
C GLU A 269 4.02 8.55 65.76
N LYS A 270 5.13 8.70 66.50
CA LYS A 270 6.47 8.78 65.94
C LYS A 270 6.87 7.50 65.18
N GLU A 271 6.65 6.32 65.77
CA GLU A 271 7.01 5.04 65.13
C GLU A 271 6.18 4.77 63.86
N LEU A 272 4.91 5.17 63.84
CA LEU A 272 4.04 5.05 62.67
C LEU A 272 4.46 6.02 61.53
N VAL A 273 4.85 7.26 61.85
CA VAL A 273 5.37 8.22 60.87
C VAL A 273 6.67 7.69 60.25
N ASP A 274 7.59 7.19 61.07
CA ASP A 274 8.85 6.61 60.59
C ASP A 274 8.63 5.34 59.75
N LEU A 275 7.63 4.53 60.09
CA LEU A 275 7.21 3.38 59.27
C LEU A 275 6.70 3.84 57.91
N GLN A 276 5.82 4.85 57.89
CA GLN A 276 5.22 5.38 56.67
C GLN A 276 6.28 5.92 55.70
N GLU A 277 7.28 6.66 56.19
CA GLU A 277 8.41 7.11 55.39
C GLU A 277 9.23 5.95 54.81
N ARG A 278 9.53 4.94 55.63
CA ARG A 278 10.31 3.76 55.21
C ARG A 278 9.56 2.97 54.14
N LEU A 279 8.25 2.77 54.30
CA LEU A 279 7.39 2.13 53.32
C LEU A 279 7.30 2.93 52.02
N PHE A 280 7.22 4.25 52.08
CA PHE A 280 7.25 5.11 50.90
C PHE A 280 8.57 4.98 50.12
N LYS A 281 9.71 4.97 50.83
CA LYS A 281 11.03 4.76 50.22
C LYS A 281 11.14 3.38 49.57
N ILE A 282 10.58 2.32 50.17
CA ILE A 282 10.52 0.96 49.60
C ILE A 282 9.68 0.94 48.32
N ASN A 283 8.48 1.51 48.34
CA ASN A 283 7.58 1.56 47.18
C ASN A 283 8.19 2.36 46.02
N LYS A 284 8.86 3.48 46.30
CA LYS A 284 9.55 4.29 45.29
C LYS A 284 10.67 3.52 44.59
N LYS A 285 11.43 2.70 45.35
CA LYS A 285 12.48 1.83 44.78
C LYS A 285 11.88 0.70 43.95
N ALA A 286 10.82 0.05 44.45
CA ALA A 286 10.10 -1.00 43.75
C ALA A 286 9.55 -0.51 42.40
N TRP A 287 8.91 0.66 42.38
CA TRP A 287 8.39 1.27 41.16
C TRP A 287 9.49 1.63 40.15
N LYS A 288 10.64 2.12 40.62
CA LYS A 288 11.81 2.36 39.75
C LYS A 288 12.35 1.06 39.13
N ALA A 289 12.39 -0.02 39.89
CA ALA A 289 12.82 -1.34 39.39
C ALA A 289 11.86 -1.86 38.31
N VAL A 290 10.55 -1.82 38.56
CA VAL A 290 9.52 -2.22 37.58
C VAL A 290 9.59 -1.35 36.32
N LYS A 291 9.72 -0.03 36.48
CA LYS A 291 9.87 0.88 35.33
C LYS A 291 11.14 0.62 34.53
N GLY A 292 12.22 0.17 35.17
CA GLY A 292 13.44 -0.27 34.51
C GLY A 292 13.22 -1.51 33.65
N VAL A 293 12.52 -2.51 34.19
CA VAL A 293 12.18 -3.77 33.48
C VAL A 293 11.25 -3.52 32.29
N VAL A 294 10.20 -2.72 32.47
CA VAL A 294 9.27 -2.37 31.37
C VAL A 294 10.01 -1.65 30.25
N LYS A 295 10.89 -0.68 30.58
CA LYS A 295 11.71 0.00 29.59
C LYS A 295 12.71 -0.91 28.89
N GLN A 296 13.28 -1.89 29.60
CA GLN A 296 14.19 -2.87 29.01
C GLN A 296 13.45 -3.82 28.06
N ASN A 297 12.23 -4.26 28.42
CA ASN A 297 11.41 -5.06 27.51
C ASN A 297 10.98 -4.27 26.26
N ASP A 298 10.53 -3.02 26.42
CA ASP A 298 10.18 -2.14 25.29
C ASP A 298 11.39 -1.90 24.35
N LEU A 299 12.61 -1.87 24.91
CA LEU A 299 13.84 -1.73 24.14
C LEU A 299 14.26 -3.04 23.47
N VAL A 300 14.11 -4.19 24.14
CA VAL A 300 14.39 -5.51 23.57
C VAL A 300 13.41 -5.86 22.46
N GLU A 301 12.14 -5.48 22.57
CA GLU A 301 11.14 -5.68 21.52
C GLU A 301 11.49 -4.82 20.28
N LYS A 302 11.88 -3.55 20.49
CA LYS A 302 12.37 -2.65 19.43
C LYS A 302 13.72 -3.04 18.85
N GLU A 303 14.62 -3.64 19.64
CA GLU A 303 15.91 -4.15 19.16
C GLU A 303 15.76 -5.50 18.45
N ALA A 304 14.81 -6.35 18.83
CA ALA A 304 14.47 -7.56 18.08
C ALA A 304 13.89 -7.21 16.71
N GLU A 305 13.01 -6.20 16.64
CA GLU A 305 12.53 -5.64 15.37
C GLU A 305 13.65 -5.05 14.50
N LYS A 306 14.72 -4.50 15.11
CA LYS A 306 15.89 -3.97 14.40
C LYS A 306 16.97 -5.01 14.07
N LYS A 307 17.19 -6.04 14.88
CA LYS A 307 18.21 -7.08 14.63
C LYS A 307 17.81 -8.00 13.47
N VAL A 308 16.52 -8.27 13.28
CA VAL A 308 16.03 -8.98 12.09
C VAL A 308 16.34 -8.21 10.79
N THR A 309 16.39 -6.88 10.83
CA THR A 309 16.81 -6.06 9.68
C THR A 309 18.32 -5.92 9.50
N VAL A 310 19.15 -6.30 10.48
CA VAL A 310 20.63 -6.10 10.42
C VAL A 310 21.39 -7.39 10.12
N GLU A 311 20.83 -8.58 10.38
CA GLU A 311 21.48 -9.85 9.99
C GLU A 311 21.53 -10.08 8.47
N GLU A 312 20.80 -9.32 7.64
CA GLU A 312 21.00 -9.28 6.18
C GLU A 312 22.08 -8.27 5.70
N GLU A 313 22.57 -7.37 6.55
CA GLU A 313 23.59 -6.37 6.14
C GLU A 313 24.94 -6.46 6.87
N ALA A 314 25.07 -7.27 7.92
CA ALA A 314 26.30 -7.38 8.71
C ALA A 314 27.28 -8.46 8.18
N GLU A 315 27.54 -8.47 6.87
CA GLU A 315 28.76 -9.06 6.30
C GLU A 315 29.60 -7.97 5.64
N LYS A 316 29.96 -6.91 6.39
CA LYS A 316 31.17 -6.09 6.17
C LYS A 316 31.36 -5.02 7.26
N LYS A 317 32.57 -5.06 7.82
CA LYS A 317 33.32 -4.01 8.54
C LYS A 317 33.16 -3.93 10.07
N GLU A 318 34.16 -4.59 10.65
CA GLU A 318 34.80 -4.45 11.96
C GLU A 318 35.16 -2.99 12.35
N LYS A 319 35.21 -2.78 13.69
CA LYS A 319 36.08 -1.87 14.47
C LYS A 319 35.62 -0.41 14.70
N VAL A 320 35.32 -0.05 15.98
CA VAL A 320 36.17 0.79 16.89
C VAL A 320 35.39 1.58 17.98
N THR A 321 35.82 1.31 19.23
CA THR A 321 35.94 2.07 20.49
C THR A 321 34.79 2.66 21.32
N VAL A 322 34.96 2.34 22.61
CA VAL A 322 34.41 2.81 23.89
C VAL A 322 34.89 4.22 24.25
N GLU A 323 34.02 5.06 24.84
CA GLU A 323 34.41 6.06 25.85
C GLU A 323 33.38 6.17 26.98
N LYS A 324 33.90 6.35 28.20
CA LYS A 324 33.26 6.53 29.51
C LYS A 324 33.31 8.02 29.86
N GLU A 325 32.26 8.57 30.46
CA GLU A 325 32.33 9.72 31.39
C GLU A 325 31.21 9.54 32.44
N GLU A 326 31.49 9.29 33.72
CA GLU A 326 31.99 10.14 34.82
C GLU A 326 30.95 11.03 35.51
N GLU A 327 30.88 10.83 36.84
CA GLU A 327 30.00 11.45 37.82
C GLU A 327 30.30 12.94 38.04
N LYS A 328 29.27 13.73 38.35
CA LYS A 328 29.43 14.93 39.18
C LYS A 328 28.46 14.93 40.37
N LYS A 329 29.04 14.82 41.56
CA LYS A 329 28.46 15.19 42.85
C LYS A 329 28.47 16.71 42.98
N GLU A 330 27.33 17.32 43.29
CA GLU A 330 27.27 18.72 43.70
C GLU A 330 26.65 18.81 45.10
N LYS A 331 27.47 19.31 46.03
CA LYS A 331 27.12 19.71 47.40
C LYS A 331 26.23 20.96 47.31
N VAL A 332 25.10 20.97 48.01
CA VAL A 332 24.43 22.22 48.39
C VAL A 332 24.20 22.21 49.90
N THR A 333 24.71 23.27 50.52
CA THR A 333 24.65 23.66 51.92
C THR A 333 23.24 24.04 52.34
N VAL A 334 22.91 23.66 53.58
CA VAL A 334 21.71 24.05 54.32
C VAL A 334 21.92 25.45 54.86
N GLU A 335 21.01 26.38 54.54
CA GLU A 335 20.72 27.55 55.37
C GLU A 335 19.30 27.38 55.92
N GLU A 336 19.21 27.48 57.25
CA GLU A 336 17.98 27.51 58.03
C GLU A 336 17.22 28.80 57.75
N GLU A 337 15.90 28.72 57.56
CA GLU A 337 15.02 29.82 57.95
C GLU A 337 13.62 29.34 58.35
N ALA A 338 13.24 29.80 59.56
CA ALA A 338 11.91 30.08 60.07
C ALA A 338 10.95 28.91 60.35
N GLU A 339 10.89 28.57 61.65
CA GLU A 339 9.71 28.05 62.35
C GLU A 339 8.42 28.77 61.91
N LYS A 340 7.55 28.05 61.19
CA LYS A 340 6.11 28.17 61.37
C LYS A 340 5.65 26.89 62.04
N LYS A 341 5.11 27.02 63.25
CA LYS A 341 4.33 25.95 63.92
C LYS A 341 3.18 25.55 63.00
N GLU A 342 3.41 24.56 62.16
CA GLU A 342 2.40 23.93 61.34
C GLU A 342 1.66 22.94 62.25
N LYS A 343 0.39 23.24 62.55
CA LYS A 343 -0.49 22.30 63.23
C LYS A 343 -0.54 21.04 62.38
N VAL A 344 -0.08 19.92 62.92
CA VAL A 344 -0.18 18.61 62.28
C VAL A 344 -1.66 18.36 61.98
N PRO A 345 -2.06 18.26 60.70
CA PRO A 345 -3.44 18.00 60.35
C PRO A 345 -3.82 16.60 60.82
N SER A 346 -4.97 16.50 61.47
CA SER A 346 -5.52 15.23 61.95
C SER A 346 -5.65 14.22 60.80
N THR A 347 -5.69 12.93 61.12
CA THR A 347 -5.87 11.84 60.13
C THR A 347 -7.11 12.02 59.25
N ASP A 348 -8.16 12.68 59.76
CA ASP A 348 -9.35 13.04 59.00
C ASP A 348 -9.12 14.23 58.03
N GLU A 349 -8.29 15.20 58.40
CA GLU A 349 -7.88 16.30 57.51
C GLU A 349 -6.98 15.80 56.37
N LEU A 350 -6.09 14.85 56.65
CA LEU A 350 -5.22 14.25 55.63
C LEU A 350 -6.03 13.41 54.63
N LYS A 351 -7.03 12.68 55.12
CA LYS A 351 -7.96 11.90 54.29
C LYS A 351 -8.81 12.82 53.42
N ASN A 352 -9.29 13.94 53.98
CA ASN A 352 -10.00 14.98 53.23
C ASN A 352 -9.13 15.65 52.16
N MET A 353 -7.86 15.98 52.46
CA MET A 353 -6.92 16.49 51.45
C MET A 353 -6.68 15.47 50.34
N MET A 354 -6.54 14.18 50.66
CA MET A 354 -6.32 13.13 49.67
C MET A 354 -7.55 12.89 48.78
N THR A 355 -8.77 13.03 49.31
CA THR A 355 -9.99 13.01 48.49
C THR A 355 -10.08 14.24 47.59
N VAL A 356 -9.81 15.44 48.12
CA VAL A 356 -9.81 16.69 47.33
C VAL A 356 -8.80 16.61 46.20
N MET A 357 -7.56 16.15 46.45
CA MET A 357 -6.56 15.98 45.39
C MET A 357 -6.95 14.95 44.32
N LYS A 358 -7.65 13.87 44.69
CA LYS A 358 -8.16 12.88 43.72
C LYS A 358 -9.27 13.48 42.86
N GLU A 359 -10.13 14.27 43.48
CA GLU A 359 -11.25 14.92 42.82
C GLU A 359 -10.76 16.02 41.87
N ASP A 360 -9.75 16.80 42.28
CA ASP A 360 -9.06 17.79 41.43
C ASP A 360 -8.38 17.13 40.23
N LEU A 361 -7.65 16.02 40.44
CA LEU A 361 -7.02 15.27 39.35
C LEU A 361 -8.06 14.68 38.38
N LEU A 362 -9.17 14.15 38.89
CA LEU A 362 -10.26 13.62 38.07
C LEU A 362 -10.97 14.73 37.28
N GLN A 363 -11.20 15.89 37.90
CA GLN A 363 -11.76 17.06 37.21
C GLN A 363 -10.81 17.58 36.13
N GLU A 364 -9.51 17.66 36.40
CA GLU A 364 -8.53 18.10 35.40
C GLU A 364 -8.42 17.10 34.23
N PHE A 365 -8.48 15.79 34.51
CA PHE A 365 -8.53 14.76 33.48
C PHE A 365 -9.80 14.85 32.62
N ASN A 366 -10.97 14.98 33.25
CA ASN A 366 -12.23 15.11 32.52
C ASN A 366 -12.25 16.36 31.65
N LYS A 367 -11.76 17.51 32.17
CA LYS A 367 -11.65 18.74 31.41
C LYS A 367 -10.71 18.61 30.20
N LYS A 368 -9.58 17.91 30.34
CA LYS A 368 -8.66 17.63 29.22
C LYS A 368 -9.29 16.68 28.20
N LEU A 369 -10.04 15.67 28.64
CA LEU A 369 -10.77 14.75 27.76
C LEU A 369 -11.86 15.47 26.96
N GLU A 370 -12.67 16.31 27.60
CA GLU A 370 -13.71 17.08 26.93
C GLU A 370 -13.11 18.08 25.92
N SER A 371 -12.03 18.76 26.30
CA SER A 371 -11.32 19.69 25.40
C SER A 371 -10.77 18.96 24.17
N ALA A 372 -10.14 17.80 24.36
CA ALA A 372 -9.61 17.00 23.25
C ALA A 372 -10.73 16.44 22.37
N HIS A 373 -11.87 16.06 22.95
CA HIS A 373 -13.01 15.56 22.20
C HIS A 373 -13.63 16.66 21.32
N GLU A 374 -13.75 17.88 21.84
CA GLU A 374 -14.29 19.02 21.08
C GLU A 374 -13.33 19.49 19.97
N GLU A 375 -12.01 19.42 20.20
CA GLU A 375 -11.00 19.70 19.17
C GLU A 375 -11.07 18.67 18.03
N HIS A 376 -11.10 17.38 18.37
CA HIS A 376 -11.27 16.30 17.38
C HIS A 376 -12.58 16.44 16.59
N LYS A 377 -13.67 16.87 17.25
CA LYS A 377 -14.95 17.10 16.59
C LYS A 377 -14.86 18.22 15.55
N LYS A 378 -14.17 19.32 15.88
CA LYS A 378 -13.94 20.44 14.94
C LYS A 378 -13.08 20.02 13.76
N GLU A 379 -12.01 19.25 14.00
CA GLU A 379 -11.17 18.71 12.92
C GLU A 379 -11.98 17.81 11.97
N ILE A 380 -12.84 16.94 12.51
CA ILE A 380 -13.73 16.10 11.70
C ILE A 380 -14.69 16.95 10.85
N GLU A 381 -15.28 17.99 11.43
CA GLU A 381 -16.17 18.91 10.70
C GLU A 381 -15.43 19.68 9.59
N GLU A 382 -14.19 20.08 9.82
CA GLU A 382 -13.35 20.77 8.82
C GLU A 382 -12.99 19.82 7.66
N VAL A 383 -12.54 18.60 7.98
CA VAL A 383 -12.25 17.57 6.97
C VAL A 383 -13.49 17.22 6.15
N GLN A 384 -14.68 17.15 6.77
CA GLN A 384 -15.92 16.91 6.06
C GLN A 384 -16.28 18.05 5.09
N LYS A 385 -16.07 19.31 5.49
CA LYS A 385 -16.28 20.47 4.61
C LYS A 385 -15.34 20.45 3.41
N ASP A 386 -14.05 20.17 3.64
CA ASP A 386 -13.07 20.09 2.57
C ASP A 386 -13.37 18.93 1.61
N TYR A 387 -13.79 17.78 2.14
CA TYR A 387 -14.22 16.65 1.33
C TYR A 387 -15.41 17.01 0.41
N CYS A 388 -16.45 17.65 0.96
CA CYS A 388 -17.60 18.09 0.17
C CYS A 388 -17.20 19.10 -0.91
N ARG A 389 -16.27 20.01 -0.62
CA ARG A 389 -15.76 20.98 -1.60
C ARG A 389 -14.99 20.28 -2.73
N LEU A 390 -14.08 19.38 -2.40
CA LEU A 390 -13.31 18.59 -3.38
C LEU A 390 -14.23 17.73 -4.25
N GLU A 391 -15.29 17.16 -3.68
CA GLU A 391 -16.27 16.39 -4.43
C GLU A 391 -17.06 17.27 -5.43
N ALA A 392 -17.40 18.50 -5.05
CA ALA A 392 -18.03 19.46 -5.95
C ALA A 392 -17.10 19.88 -7.10
N GLU A 393 -15.84 20.23 -6.81
CA GLU A 393 -14.83 20.60 -7.81
C GLU A 393 -14.60 19.45 -8.80
N LYS A 394 -14.48 18.21 -8.31
CA LYS A 394 -14.35 17.01 -9.15
C LYS A 394 -15.56 16.80 -10.05
N ASN A 395 -16.78 17.02 -9.55
CA ASN A 395 -18.00 16.88 -10.34
C ASN A 395 -18.10 17.94 -11.44
N GLU A 396 -17.63 19.17 -11.20
CA GLU A 396 -17.54 20.19 -12.24
C GLU A 396 -16.51 19.84 -13.31
N GLU A 397 -15.34 19.35 -12.91
CA GLU A 397 -14.30 18.92 -13.85
C GLU A 397 -14.78 17.74 -14.71
N MET A 398 -15.51 16.79 -14.10
CA MET A 398 -16.12 15.67 -14.83
C MET A 398 -17.10 16.17 -15.89
N LYS A 399 -17.95 17.17 -15.58
CA LYS A 399 -18.86 17.78 -16.57
C LYS A 399 -18.09 18.43 -17.72
N ARG A 400 -16.99 19.15 -17.43
CA ARG A 400 -16.14 19.76 -18.47
C ARG A 400 -15.52 18.69 -19.37
N LEU A 401 -15.00 17.61 -18.79
CA LEU A 401 -14.44 16.49 -19.53
C LEU A 401 -15.48 15.78 -20.39
N THR A 402 -16.71 15.59 -19.89
CA THR A 402 -17.81 15.02 -20.69
C THR A 402 -18.07 15.84 -21.96
N VAL A 403 -18.12 17.17 -21.84
CA VAL A 403 -18.30 18.06 -23.01
C VAL A 403 -17.14 17.94 -24.01
N VAL A 404 -15.90 17.84 -23.51
CA VAL A 404 -14.71 17.65 -24.38
C VAL A 404 -14.79 16.32 -25.12
N VAL A 405 -15.14 15.23 -24.42
CA VAL A 405 -15.28 13.89 -25.03
C VAL A 405 -16.38 13.87 -26.09
N GLU A 406 -17.54 14.48 -25.83
CA GLU A 406 -18.61 14.61 -26.82
C GLU A 406 -18.16 15.40 -28.06
N SER A 407 -17.40 16.49 -27.86
CA SER A 407 -16.85 17.26 -28.98
C SER A 407 -15.82 16.47 -29.78
N LEU A 408 -14.98 15.66 -29.14
CA LEU A 408 -13.99 14.82 -29.83
C LEU A 408 -14.66 13.69 -30.61
N ASN A 409 -15.69 13.05 -30.05
CA ASN A 409 -16.46 12.02 -30.73
C ASN A 409 -17.13 12.57 -32.00
N LYS A 410 -17.74 13.76 -31.95
CA LYS A 410 -18.30 14.42 -33.14
C LYS A 410 -17.24 14.69 -34.22
N LYS A 411 -16.04 15.12 -33.83
CA LYS A 411 -14.93 15.33 -34.78
C LYS A 411 -14.46 14.02 -35.41
N LEU A 412 -14.40 12.95 -34.62
CA LEU A 412 -14.03 11.62 -35.10
C LEU A 412 -15.06 11.05 -36.07
N GLU A 413 -16.36 11.21 -35.79
CA GLU A 413 -17.44 10.82 -36.70
C GLU A 413 -17.37 11.58 -38.03
N ALA A 414 -17.16 12.90 -37.98
CA ALA A 414 -17.02 13.72 -39.19
C ALA A 414 -15.81 13.29 -40.04
N MET A 415 -14.65 13.07 -39.41
CA MET A 415 -13.45 12.59 -40.10
C MET A 415 -13.67 11.20 -40.71
N THR A 416 -14.39 10.31 -40.01
CA THR A 416 -14.71 8.98 -40.51
C THR A 416 -15.61 9.04 -41.75
N MET A 417 -16.62 9.92 -41.77
CA MET A 417 -17.46 10.15 -42.94
C MET A 417 -16.65 10.72 -44.11
N GLU A 418 -15.79 11.70 -43.87
CA GLU A 418 -14.93 12.29 -44.91
C GLU A 418 -13.99 11.26 -45.54
N MET A 419 -13.39 10.38 -44.72
CA MET A 419 -12.55 9.30 -45.22
C MET A 419 -13.35 8.30 -46.07
N ALA A 420 -14.57 7.94 -45.64
CA ALA A 420 -15.44 7.04 -46.40
C ALA A 420 -15.87 7.63 -47.76
N GLU A 421 -16.14 8.94 -47.82
CA GLU A 421 -16.43 9.63 -49.07
C GLU A 421 -15.21 9.67 -50.01
N LYS A 422 -14.02 10.00 -49.49
CA LYS A 422 -12.77 9.95 -50.27
C LYS A 422 -12.49 8.56 -50.80
N GLN A 423 -12.68 7.53 -49.98
CA GLN A 423 -12.50 6.13 -50.39
C GLN A 423 -13.44 5.74 -51.54
N LYS A 424 -14.74 6.08 -51.44
CA LYS A 424 -15.70 5.85 -52.53
C LYS A 424 -15.31 6.56 -53.82
N LYS A 425 -14.82 7.80 -53.72
CA LYS A 425 -14.34 8.56 -54.88
C LYS A 425 -13.15 7.86 -55.55
N THR A 426 -12.15 7.44 -54.77
CA THR A 426 -11.00 6.72 -55.29
C THR A 426 -11.37 5.37 -55.91
N GLU A 427 -12.34 4.64 -55.33
CA GLU A 427 -12.84 3.39 -55.92
C GLU A 427 -13.54 3.62 -57.27
N PHE A 428 -14.26 4.73 -57.41
CA PHE A 428 -14.92 5.10 -58.67
C PHE A 428 -13.88 5.46 -59.75
N GLU A 429 -12.88 6.27 -59.41
CA GLU A 429 -11.77 6.62 -60.29
C GLU A 429 -11.00 5.35 -60.74
N LEU A 430 -10.72 4.44 -59.82
CA LEU A 430 -10.03 3.18 -60.12
C LEU A 430 -10.85 2.25 -61.04
N LYS A 431 -12.19 2.22 -60.89
CA LYS A 431 -13.08 1.53 -61.83
C LYS A 431 -13.06 2.15 -63.24
N GLY A 432 -12.91 3.47 -63.33
CA GLY A 432 -12.71 4.18 -64.59
C GLY A 432 -11.43 3.74 -65.29
N VAL A 433 -10.30 3.85 -64.59
CA VAL A 433 -8.98 3.42 -65.10
C VAL A 433 -9.00 1.95 -65.53
N LYS A 434 -9.63 1.06 -64.75
CA LYS A 434 -9.74 -0.37 -65.10
C LYS A 434 -10.51 -0.60 -66.40
N ARG A 435 -11.51 0.23 -66.72
CA ARG A 435 -12.27 0.13 -67.97
C ARG A 435 -11.42 0.59 -69.15
N GLU A 436 -10.75 1.73 -69.03
CA GLU A 436 -9.84 2.25 -70.05
C GLU A 436 -8.71 1.25 -70.36
N LEU A 437 -8.16 0.60 -69.32
CA LEU A 437 -7.11 -0.40 -69.49
C LEU A 437 -7.61 -1.67 -70.19
N LYS A 438 -8.87 -2.07 -69.95
CA LYS A 438 -9.53 -3.18 -70.66
C LYS A 438 -9.74 -2.84 -72.14
N GLU A 439 -10.23 -1.65 -72.43
CA GLU A 439 -10.42 -1.16 -73.81
C GLU A 439 -9.08 -1.11 -74.57
N ALA A 440 -8.03 -0.57 -73.96
CA ALA A 440 -6.69 -0.53 -74.55
C ALA A 440 -6.09 -1.92 -74.79
N THR A 441 -6.39 -2.89 -73.92
CA THR A 441 -5.94 -4.29 -74.09
C THR A 441 -6.67 -4.96 -75.25
N GLU A 442 -7.98 -4.76 -75.37
CA GLU A 442 -8.78 -5.29 -76.49
C GLU A 442 -8.37 -4.67 -77.84
N GLU A 443 -8.00 -3.39 -77.87
CA GLU A 443 -7.45 -2.74 -79.07
C GLU A 443 -6.08 -3.32 -79.48
N LEU A 444 -5.19 -3.60 -78.52
CA LEU A 444 -3.90 -4.23 -78.78
C LEU A 444 -4.06 -5.65 -79.32
N GLU A 445 -5.00 -6.43 -78.76
CA GLU A 445 -5.27 -7.81 -79.18
C GLU A 445 -5.78 -7.84 -80.63
N LYS A 446 -6.69 -6.92 -81.01
CA LYS A 446 -7.10 -6.75 -82.41
C LYS A 446 -5.95 -6.41 -83.35
N MET A 447 -5.06 -5.51 -82.94
CA MET A 447 -3.90 -5.16 -83.77
C MET A 447 -2.94 -6.34 -83.95
N GLN A 448 -2.83 -7.25 -82.97
CA GLN A 448 -2.05 -8.49 -83.13
C GLN A 448 -2.73 -9.47 -84.08
N GLU A 449 -4.04 -9.71 -83.95
CA GLU A 449 -4.80 -10.58 -84.86
C GLU A 449 -4.72 -10.10 -86.33
N ASP A 450 -4.86 -8.79 -86.57
CA ASP A 450 -4.72 -8.19 -87.91
C ASP A 450 -3.28 -8.28 -88.46
N SER A 451 -2.28 -8.46 -87.59
CA SER A 451 -0.87 -8.60 -88.00
C SER A 451 -0.45 -10.04 -88.31
N GLU A 452 -1.12 -11.04 -87.73
CA GLU A 452 -0.81 -12.47 -87.96
C GLU A 452 -1.39 -13.01 -89.28
N ASP A 453 -2.41 -12.37 -89.85
CA ASP A 453 -2.96 -12.72 -91.18
C ASP A 453 -2.15 -12.11 -92.35
N SER A 454 -1.15 -11.27 -92.06
CA SER A 454 -0.32 -10.60 -93.05
C SER A 454 1.12 -11.14 -93.06
N SER A 455 1.30 -12.23 -93.80
CA SER A 455 2.56 -12.73 -94.38
C SER A 455 3.52 -13.53 -93.49
N PHE A 456 3.51 -14.85 -93.67
CA PHE A 456 4.73 -15.66 -93.73
C PHE A 456 4.52 -16.95 -94.55
N ASP A 457 4.20 -16.83 -95.84
CA ASP A 457 4.09 -17.98 -96.77
C ASP A 457 4.82 -17.74 -98.11
N GLN A 458 5.82 -16.86 -98.11
CA GLN A 458 6.69 -16.63 -99.28
C GLN A 458 8.14 -16.52 -98.82
N LEU A 459 8.93 -17.59 -99.02
CA LEU A 459 10.40 -17.74 -99.04
C LEU A 459 10.69 -19.19 -98.58
N ASP A 460 11.29 -20.13 -99.31
CA ASP A 460 12.03 -20.11 -100.55
C ASP A 460 12.07 -21.57 -101.08
N ASP A 461 11.41 -21.83 -102.21
CA ASP A 461 11.79 -22.91 -103.13
C ASP A 461 12.80 -22.30 -104.10
N HIS A 462 14.10 -22.46 -103.86
CA HIS A 462 15.14 -22.56 -104.89
C HIS A 462 16.55 -22.57 -104.27
N TYR A 463 17.16 -23.75 -104.16
CA TYR A 463 18.60 -23.92 -104.44
C TYR A 463 18.82 -25.34 -104.95
N GLU A 464 18.98 -25.43 -106.27
CA GLU A 464 19.58 -26.53 -107.02
C GLU A 464 21.01 -26.11 -107.43
#